data_AF-A0A0K8QG69-F1
#
_entry.id   AF-A0A0K8QG69-F1
#
_cell.length_a   1.000
_cell.length_b   1.000
_cell.length_c   1.000
_cell.angle_alpha   90.00
_cell.angle_beta   90.00
_cell.angle_gamma   90.00
#
_symmetry.space_group_name_H-M   'P 1'
#
loop_
_entity.id
_entity.type
_entity.pdbx_description
1 polymer ?
#
loop_
_entity_poly.entity_id
_entity_poly.type
_entity_poly.pdbx_seq_one_letter_code
_entity_poly.pdbx_strand_id
1 'polypeptide(L)'
;MTSTAVAPEATTVETVPSFVQGEWWTPSAEASAGVPVRDASTGEILATVNTDGLDLAGVVNYGRTVGQRELGKLTFTSAPSSSRNSPST
;
A
#
# COMPACT_ATOMS: atom_id res chain seq x y z
N MET A 1 -12.75 -13.68 -30.97
CA MET A 1 -12.45 -14.63 -29.87
C MET A 1 -12.93 -13.97 -28.59
N THR A 2 -14.04 -14.43 -28.03
CA THR A 2 -14.58 -13.94 -26.75
C THR A 2 -13.87 -14.66 -25.61
N SER A 3 -12.95 -13.97 -24.94
CA SER A 3 -12.31 -14.47 -23.73
C SER A 3 -13.30 -14.32 -22.57
N THR A 4 -13.97 -15.42 -22.22
CA THR A 4 -14.69 -15.53 -20.95
C THR A 4 -13.67 -15.40 -19.83
N ALA A 5 -13.68 -14.25 -19.14
CA ALA A 5 -12.98 -14.09 -17.88
C ALA A 5 -13.79 -14.83 -16.80
N VAL A 6 -13.17 -15.85 -16.20
CA VAL A 6 -13.67 -16.45 -14.96
C VAL A 6 -13.68 -15.34 -13.90
N ALA A 7 -14.86 -15.00 -13.38
CA ALA A 7 -14.98 -14.09 -12.25
C ALA A 7 -14.20 -14.70 -11.08
N PRO A 8 -13.34 -13.93 -10.39
CA PRO A 8 -12.58 -14.46 -9.27
C PRO A 8 -13.57 -15.00 -8.23
N GLU A 9 -13.38 -16.23 -7.77
CA GLU A 9 -13.99 -16.69 -6.52
C GLU A 9 -13.63 -15.66 -5.46
N ALA A 10 -14.64 -14.93 -4.99
CA ALA A 10 -14.49 -13.92 -3.96
C ALA A 10 -13.98 -14.62 -2.70
N THR A 11 -12.66 -14.63 -2.54
CA THR A 11 -12.01 -15.18 -1.36
C THR A 11 -12.34 -14.21 -0.23
N THR A 12 -13.32 -14.56 0.59
CA THR A 12 -13.76 -13.76 1.73
C THR A 12 -12.65 -13.73 2.76
N VAL A 13 -11.87 -12.65 2.76
CA VAL A 13 -10.83 -12.41 3.76
C VAL A 13 -11.52 -11.80 4.96
N GLU A 14 -11.64 -12.55 6.06
CA GLU A 14 -12.36 -12.12 7.27
C GLU A 14 -11.83 -10.77 7.81
N THR A 15 -10.51 -10.59 7.82
CA THR A 15 -9.87 -9.30 8.14
C THR A 15 -8.61 -9.10 7.31
N VAL A 16 -8.49 -7.93 6.69
CA VAL A 16 -7.34 -7.58 5.83
C VAL A 16 -6.13 -7.20 6.70
N PRO A 17 -4.98 -7.88 6.54
CA PRO A 17 -3.76 -7.49 7.23
C PRO A 17 -3.18 -6.20 6.65
N SER A 18 -2.60 -5.36 7.50
CA SER A 18 -1.91 -4.13 7.11
C SER A 18 -0.39 -4.36 7.11
N PHE A 19 0.30 -4.01 6.03
CA PHE A 19 1.76 -4.12 5.97
C PHE A 19 2.43 -2.86 6.53
N VAL A 20 3.07 -2.98 7.69
CA VAL A 20 3.64 -1.86 8.44
C VAL A 20 4.99 -2.24 9.03
N GLN A 21 5.93 -1.28 9.09
CA GLN A 21 7.28 -1.50 9.63
C GLN A 21 8.07 -2.66 8.98
N GLY A 22 7.70 -3.07 7.76
CA GLY A 22 8.33 -4.19 7.06
C GLY A 22 7.72 -5.56 7.36
N GLU A 23 6.63 -5.63 8.13
CA GLU A 23 5.96 -6.86 8.51
C GLU A 23 4.44 -6.79 8.27
N TRP A 24 3.79 -7.96 8.18
CA TRP A 24 2.33 -8.05 8.12
C TRP A 24 1.75 -7.96 9.53
N TRP A 25 0.95 -6.93 9.77
CA TRP A 25 0.24 -6.73 11.03
C TRP A 25 -1.23 -7.08 10.86
N THR A 26 -1.78 -7.79 11.85
CA THR A 26 -3.21 -8.08 11.96
C THR A 26 -3.74 -7.53 13.28
N PRO A 27 -4.96 -6.97 13.29
CA PRO A 27 -5.59 -6.51 14.53
C PRO A 27 -5.86 -7.70 15.47
N SER A 28 -5.75 -7.46 16.78
CA SER A 28 -6.04 -8.46 17.82
C SER A 28 -7.50 -8.92 17.77
N ALA A 29 -7.79 -10.13 18.26
CA ALA A 29 -9.16 -10.62 18.44
C ALA A 29 -10.03 -9.74 19.36
N GLU A 30 -9.38 -8.85 20.14
CA GLU A 30 -10.00 -7.90 21.06
C GLU A 30 -10.34 -6.55 20.40
N ALA A 31 -9.93 -6.35 19.14
CA ALA A 31 -10.18 -5.13 18.40
C ALA A 31 -11.68 -4.96 18.10
N SER A 32 -12.13 -3.70 17.95
CA SER A 32 -13.53 -3.42 17.65
C SER A 32 -13.95 -4.06 16.32
N ALA A 33 -15.26 -4.16 16.08
CA ALA A 33 -15.76 -4.51 14.75
C ALA A 33 -15.18 -3.51 13.73
N GLY A 34 -14.30 -3.98 12.84
CA GLY A 34 -13.66 -3.13 11.84
C GLY A 34 -14.65 -2.62 10.80
N VAL A 35 -14.15 -1.82 9.85
CA VAL A 35 -14.97 -1.24 8.78
C VAL A 35 -15.15 -2.27 7.65
N PRO A 36 -16.39 -2.59 7.24
CA PRO A 36 -16.63 -3.53 6.15
C PRO A 36 -16.29 -2.91 4.80
N VAL A 37 -15.48 -3.62 4.02
CA VAL A 37 -15.17 -3.34 2.62
C VAL A 37 -16.17 -4.08 1.75
N ARG A 38 -16.88 -3.35 0.89
CA ARG A 38 -17.90 -3.89 0.00
C ARG A 38 -17.41 -3.94 -1.44
N ASP A 39 -17.87 -4.94 -2.17
CA ASP A 39 -17.73 -5.01 -3.61
C ASP A 39 -18.45 -3.81 -4.27
N ALA A 40 -17.75 -3.10 -5.16
CA ALA A 40 -18.26 -1.88 -5.77
C ALA A 40 -19.39 -2.12 -6.79
N SER A 41 -19.53 -3.35 -7.29
CA SER A 41 -20.50 -3.73 -8.32
C SER A 41 -21.74 -4.42 -7.73
N THR A 42 -21.59 -5.14 -6.62
CA THR A 42 -22.67 -5.93 -5.99
C THR A 42 -23.09 -5.42 -4.61
N GLY A 43 -22.21 -4.69 -3.90
CA GLY A 43 -22.46 -4.20 -2.55
C GLY A 43 -22.29 -5.25 -1.43
N GLU A 44 -21.93 -6.48 -1.78
CA GLU A 44 -21.64 -7.55 -0.83
C GLU A 44 -20.36 -7.26 -0.03
N ILE A 45 -20.29 -7.72 1.22
CA ILE A 45 -19.10 -7.51 2.05
C ILE A 45 -18.03 -8.53 1.65
N LEU A 46 -16.86 -8.03 1.24
CA LEU A 46 -15.73 -8.86 0.83
C LEU A 46 -14.74 -9.09 1.98
N ALA A 47 -14.52 -8.07 2.81
CA ALA A 47 -13.56 -8.13 3.90
C ALA A 47 -13.82 -7.07 4.96
N THR A 48 -13.15 -7.17 6.11
CA THR A 48 -13.15 -6.15 7.16
C THR A 48 -11.76 -5.54 7.30
N VAL A 49 -11.66 -4.22 7.47
CA VAL A 49 -10.39 -3.53 7.77
C VAL A 49 -10.45 -2.97 9.17
N ASN A 50 -9.38 -3.16 9.95
CA ASN A 50 -9.26 -2.53 11.27
C ASN A 50 -7.83 -2.01 11.48
N THR A 51 -7.71 -0.86 12.13
CA THR A 51 -6.45 -0.22 12.55
C THR A 51 -6.40 0.01 14.07
N ASP A 52 -7.39 -0.48 14.82
CA ASP A 52 -7.42 -0.43 16.28
C ASP A 52 -6.20 -1.14 16.86
N GLY A 53 -5.50 -0.47 17.78
CA GLY A 53 -4.28 -0.98 18.40
C GLY A 53 -3.02 -0.87 17.53
N LEU A 54 -3.11 -0.28 16.32
CA LEU A 54 -1.93 0.00 15.51
C LEU A 54 -1.14 1.20 16.08
N ASP A 55 0.15 1.00 16.35
CA ASP A 55 1.06 2.09 16.74
C ASP A 55 1.40 2.98 15.54
N LEU A 56 0.51 3.91 15.22
CA LEU A 56 0.68 4.85 14.12
C LEU A 56 1.95 5.70 14.27
N ALA A 57 2.32 6.08 15.49
CA ALA A 57 3.51 6.87 15.75
C ALA A 57 4.78 6.10 15.38
N GLY A 58 4.86 4.83 15.78
CA GLY A 58 5.93 3.90 15.39
C GLY A 58 6.01 3.69 13.87
N VAL A 59 4.86 3.51 13.20
CA VAL A 59 4.81 3.34 11.74
C VAL A 59 5.35 4.59 11.02
N VAL A 60 4.93 5.79 11.43
CA VAL A 60 5.42 7.05 10.85
C VAL A 60 6.90 7.24 11.12
N ASN A 61 7.37 6.95 12.34
CA ASN A 61 8.78 7.04 12.70
C ASN A 61 9.63 6.08 11.85
N TYR A 62 9.18 4.85 11.64
CA TYR A 62 9.85 3.88 10.78
C TYR A 62 9.96 4.38 9.33
N GLY A 63 8.88 4.95 8.80
CA GLY A 63 8.89 5.56 7.46
C GLY A 63 9.90 6.72 7.34
N ARG A 64 9.98 7.59 8.35
CA ARG A 64 10.90 8.74 8.37
C ARG A 64 12.36 8.37 8.59
N THR A 65 12.62 7.24 9.23
CA THR A 65 13.99 6.82 9.58
C THR A 65 14.51 5.80 8.58
N VAL A 66 13.86 4.64 8.49
CA VAL A 66 14.28 3.55 7.60
C VAL A 66 13.88 3.85 6.16
N GLY A 67 12.62 4.23 5.93
CA GLY A 67 12.12 4.51 4.57
C GLY A 67 12.90 5.64 3.88
N GLN A 68 13.06 6.78 4.55
CA GLN A 68 13.84 7.90 4.02
C GLN A 68 15.32 7.55 3.81
N ARG A 69 15.94 6.79 4.72
CA ARG A 69 17.35 6.38 4.58
C ARG A 69 17.54 5.49 3.36
N GLU A 70 16.67 4.52 3.15
CA GLU A 70 16.80 3.59 2.01
C GLU A 70 16.45 4.27 0.69
N LEU A 71 15.40 5.09 0.64
CA LEU A 71 15.03 5.86 -0.56
C LEU A 71 16.07 6.94 -0.90
N GLY A 72 16.68 7.59 0.09
CA GLY A 72 17.72 8.59 -0.13
C GLY A 72 19.01 8.04 -0.77
N LYS A 73 19.25 6.73 -0.69
CA LYS A 73 20.35 6.05 -1.41
C LYS A 73 20.05 5.92 -2.90
N LEU A 74 18.78 5.91 -3.29
CA LEU A 74 18.33 5.92 -4.67
C LEU A 74 18.20 7.39 -5.08
N THR A 75 19.33 8.01 -5.40
CA THR A 75 19.35 9.37 -5.93
C THR A 75 18.35 9.50 -7.07
N PHE A 76 17.52 10.56 -7.04
CA PHE A 76 16.66 10.95 -8.14
C PHE A 76 17.53 11.24 -9.38
N THR A 77 17.83 10.21 -10.16
CA THR A 77 18.59 10.28 -11.39
C THR A 77 17.69 9.87 -12.56
N SER A 78 16.56 10.57 -12.71
CA SER A 78 16.07 10.83 -14.07
C SER A 78 16.99 11.92 -14.62
N ALA A 79 17.88 11.53 -15.53
CA ALA A 79 19.01 12.31 -16.00
C ALA A 79 18.70 13.81 -16.26
N PRO A 80 19.58 14.74 -15.84
CA PRO A 80 19.64 16.03 -16.49
C PRO A 80 20.13 15.80 -17.93
N SER A 81 19.23 15.78 -18.91
CA SER A 81 19.64 15.92 -20.31
C SER A 81 20.24 17.30 -20.48
N SER A 82 21.56 17.29 -20.54
CA SER A 82 22.49 18.38 -20.76
C SER A 82 21.96 19.49 -21.66
N SER A 83 21.97 20.72 -21.11
CA SER A 83 22.10 21.95 -21.88
C SER A 83 23.22 21.79 -22.92
N ARG A 84 22.85 21.75 -24.20
CA ARG A 84 23.79 21.94 -25.32
C ARG A 84 23.87 23.44 -25.60
N ASN A 85 24.90 24.06 -25.04
CA ASN A 85 25.37 25.37 -25.45
C ASN A 85 26.01 25.22 -26.85
N SER A 86 25.33 25.66 -27.90
CA SER A 86 25.91 25.73 -29.26
C SER A 86 26.83 26.96 -29.37
N PRO A 87 28.10 26.82 -29.75
CA PRO A 87 28.90 27.96 -30.16
C PRO A 87 28.50 28.38 -31.58
N SER A 88 28.22 29.66 -31.77
CA SER A 88 28.03 30.29 -33.08
C SER A 88 29.33 30.20 -33.90
N THR A 89 29.22 29.79 -35.16
CA THR A 89 30.19 30.11 -36.21
C THR A 89 29.42 30.35 -37.49
#